data_AF-A0A966GXU2-F1
#
_entry.id   AF-A0A966GXU2-F1
#
_cell.length_a   1.000
_cell.length_b   1.000
_cell.length_c   1.000
_cell.angle_alpha   90.00
_cell.angle_beta   90.00
_cell.angle_gamma   90.00
#
_symmetry.space_group_name_H-M   'P 1'
#
loop_
_entity.id
_entity.type
_entity.pdbx_description
1 polymer ?
#
loop_
_entity_poly.entity_id
_entity_poly.type
_entity_poly.pdbx_seq_one_letter_code
_entity_poly.pdbx_strand_id
1 'polypeptide(L)'
;MKWETVTSTIGHSAFALWNNGKKLMTLVFNPASNAARVESGAEKRVFLIRKEGFLRSRTVLRSEYGICLGRTGSENNQQFVEVGDQRFFYEVEEGKALTIYQESLEHPLAVCELDRSVASEQPASGIPGSQAISVLLMTLCWYLLPAIRDNRLLQQ
;
A
#
# COMPACT_ATOMS: atom_id res chain seq x y z
N MET A 1 12.45 -4.27 3.55
CA MET A 1 12.09 -3.90 2.15
C MET A 1 12.11 -2.38 2.04
N LYS A 2 12.14 -1.79 0.84
CA LYS A 2 12.19 -0.33 0.66
C LYS A 2 11.34 0.14 -0.51
N TRP A 3 10.51 1.16 -0.28
CA TRP A 3 9.78 1.89 -1.31
C TRP A 3 10.60 3.08 -1.79
N GLU A 4 10.82 3.16 -3.10
CA GLU A 4 11.55 4.25 -3.75
C GLU A 4 10.71 4.91 -4.84
N THR A 5 10.78 6.23 -4.94
CA THR A 5 10.15 6.97 -6.04
C THR A 5 10.99 6.80 -7.30
N VAL A 6 10.38 6.26 -8.36
CA VAL A 6 11.01 6.08 -9.68
C VAL A 6 10.81 7.33 -10.53
N THR A 7 9.60 7.88 -10.51
CA THR A 7 9.25 9.14 -11.18
C THR A 7 8.12 9.80 -10.43
N SER A 8 8.19 11.12 -10.30
CA SER A 8 7.08 11.95 -9.83
C SER A 8 6.98 13.14 -10.79
N THR A 9 6.03 13.08 -11.71
CA THR A 9 5.69 14.19 -12.61
C THR A 9 4.29 14.68 -12.31
N ILE A 10 3.98 15.91 -12.72
CA ILE A 10 2.63 16.47 -12.55
C ILE A 10 1.62 15.53 -13.22
N GLY A 11 0.79 14.89 -12.41
CA GLY A 11 -0.27 13.97 -12.86
C GLY A 11 0.05 12.48 -12.77
N HIS A 12 1.29 12.07 -12.44
CA HIS A 12 1.66 10.65 -12.30
C HIS A 12 2.77 10.43 -11.27
N SER A 13 2.56 9.49 -10.36
CA SER A 13 3.59 9.05 -9.40
C SER A 13 3.88 7.56 -9.59
N ALA A 14 5.15 7.21 -9.72
CA ALA A 14 5.62 5.84 -9.88
C ALA A 14 6.58 5.48 -8.74
N PHE A 15 6.33 4.36 -8.10
CA PHE A 15 7.09 3.84 -6.97
C PHE A 15 7.54 2.41 -7.26
N ALA A 16 8.72 2.02 -6.76
CA ALA A 16 9.22 0.66 -6.84
C ALA A 16 9.48 0.11 -5.43
N LEU A 17 9.11 -1.15 -5.21
CA LEU A 17 9.46 -1.89 -4.01
C LEU A 17 10.70 -2.72 -4.27
N TRP A 18 11.71 -2.56 -3.43
CA TRP A 18 12.96 -3.29 -3.47
C TRP A 18 13.14 -4.16 -2.24
N ASN A 19 13.78 -5.30 -2.44
CA ASN A 19 14.27 -6.16 -1.37
C ASN A 19 15.64 -6.73 -1.75
N ASN A 20 16.67 -6.46 -0.94
CA ASN A 20 18.04 -6.95 -1.16
C ASN A 20 18.56 -6.73 -2.60
N GLY A 21 18.33 -5.53 -3.16
CA GLY A 21 18.76 -5.17 -4.52
C GLY A 21 17.89 -5.74 -5.65
N LYS A 22 16.88 -6.56 -5.35
CA LYS A 22 15.91 -7.07 -6.32
C LYS A 22 14.63 -6.25 -6.31
N LYS A 23 14.17 -5.81 -7.48
CA LYS A 23 12.86 -5.16 -7.64
C LYS A 23 11.75 -6.19 -7.51
N LEU A 24 10.86 -6.00 -6.54
CA LEU A 24 9.72 -6.87 -6.28
C LEU A 24 8.45 -6.43 -7.02
N MET A 25 8.16 -5.13 -7.02
CA MET A 25 7.02 -4.58 -7.75
C MET A 25 7.23 -3.13 -8.19
N THR A 26 6.38 -2.68 -9.09
CA THR A 26 6.23 -1.27 -9.46
C THR A 26 4.77 -0.86 -9.32
N LEU A 27 4.53 0.29 -8.71
CA LEU A 27 3.22 0.90 -8.54
C LEU A 27 3.18 2.24 -9.26
N VAL A 28 2.20 2.44 -10.13
CA VAL A 28 1.95 3.71 -10.80
C VAL A 28 0.57 4.22 -10.42
N PHE A 29 0.51 5.36 -9.76
CA PHE A 29 -0.74 6.02 -9.41
C PHE A 29 -1.05 7.17 -10.37
N ASN A 30 -2.28 7.18 -10.87
CA ASN A 30 -2.85 8.24 -11.67
C ASN A 30 -3.96 8.95 -10.87
N PRO A 31 -3.71 10.15 -10.31
CA PRO A 31 -4.69 10.93 -9.56
C PRO A 31 -5.94 11.30 -10.37
N ALA A 32 -5.82 11.61 -11.67
CA ALA A 32 -6.95 12.03 -12.50
C ALA A 32 -8.01 10.92 -12.64
N SER A 33 -7.58 9.66 -12.67
CA SER A 33 -8.48 8.50 -12.73
C SER A 33 -8.70 7.82 -11.37
N ASN A 34 -7.99 8.25 -10.32
CA ASN A 34 -7.86 7.52 -9.05
C ASN A 34 -7.54 6.03 -9.26
N ALA A 35 -6.65 5.73 -10.20
CA ALA A 35 -6.27 4.36 -10.53
C ALA A 35 -4.82 4.09 -10.13
N ALA A 36 -4.58 2.96 -9.48
CA ALA A 36 -3.25 2.42 -9.23
C ALA A 36 -3.02 1.21 -10.13
N ARG A 37 -1.91 1.22 -10.88
CA ARG A 37 -1.42 0.08 -11.65
C ARG A 37 -0.28 -0.56 -10.91
N VAL A 38 -0.35 -1.86 -10.69
CA VAL A 38 0.68 -2.64 -10.02
C VAL A 38 1.22 -3.67 -10.99
N GLU A 39 2.54 -3.79 -11.03
CA GLU A 39 3.25 -4.81 -11.78
C GLU A 39 4.21 -5.55 -10.86
N SER A 40 4.10 -6.87 -10.81
CA SER A 40 5.02 -7.74 -10.08
C SER A 40 5.29 -9.01 -10.89
N GLY A 41 6.55 -9.21 -11.28
CA GLY A 41 6.91 -10.29 -12.20
C GLY A 41 6.14 -10.20 -13.53
N ALA A 42 5.38 -11.25 -13.86
CA ALA A 42 4.52 -11.28 -15.04
C ALA A 42 3.09 -10.75 -14.78
N GLU A 43 2.73 -10.53 -13.52
CA GLU A 43 1.39 -10.11 -13.14
C GLU A 43 1.23 -8.60 -13.21
N LYS A 44 0.14 -8.16 -13.83
CA LYS A 44 -0.26 -6.76 -13.92
C LYS A 44 -1.70 -6.63 -13.44
N ARG A 45 -1.95 -5.68 -12.55
CA ARG A 45 -3.29 -5.42 -12.02
C ARG A 45 -3.58 -3.94 -11.95
N VAL A 46 -4.82 -3.57 -12.20
CA VAL A 46 -5.32 -2.21 -12.04
C VAL A 46 -6.30 -2.19 -10.88
N PHE A 47 -6.16 -1.20 -10.02
CA PHE A 47 -7.07 -0.96 -8.92
C PHE A 47 -7.67 0.43 -9.03
N LEU A 48 -8.98 0.53 -8.79
CA LEU A 48 -9.69 1.78 -8.65
C LEU A 48 -9.75 2.17 -7.18
N ILE A 49 -9.35 3.39 -6.85
CA ILE A 49 -9.29 3.90 -5.49
C ILE A 49 -10.49 4.82 -5.27
N ARG A 50 -11.23 4.54 -4.21
CA ARG A 50 -12.42 5.29 -3.82
C ARG A 50 -12.33 5.68 -2.35
N LYS A 51 -13.05 6.75 -2.00
CA LYS A 51 -13.33 7.10 -0.61
C LYS A 51 -14.78 6.75 -0.31
N GLU A 52 -15.01 5.94 0.72
CA GLU A 52 -16.32 5.43 1.11
C GLU A 52 -16.57 5.63 2.62
N GLY A 53 -17.80 5.35 3.06
CA GLY A 53 -18.21 5.45 4.46
C GLY A 53 -18.67 6.86 4.89
N PHE A 54 -19.01 6.98 6.18
CA PHE A 54 -19.43 8.26 6.77
C PHE A 54 -18.29 9.28 6.65
N LEU A 55 -18.61 10.44 6.09
CA LEU A 55 -17.66 11.53 5.76
C LEU A 55 -16.46 11.10 4.90
N ARG A 56 -16.58 10.04 4.07
CA ARG A 56 -15.51 9.59 3.16
C ARG A 56 -14.19 9.24 3.88
N SER A 57 -14.30 8.76 5.11
CA SER A 57 -13.17 8.45 5.99
C SER A 57 -12.36 7.22 5.55
N ARG A 58 -12.95 6.30 4.77
CA ARG A 58 -12.30 5.03 4.40
C ARG A 58 -11.78 5.04 2.97
N THR A 59 -10.57 4.59 2.76
CA THR A 59 -10.04 4.31 1.42
C THR A 59 -10.41 2.89 1.02
N VAL A 60 -10.95 2.69 -0.18
CA VAL A 60 -11.36 1.39 -0.71
C VAL A 60 -10.68 1.16 -2.06
N LEU A 61 -10.10 -0.03 -2.24
CA LEU A 61 -9.63 -0.53 -3.53
C LEU A 61 -10.68 -1.43 -4.15
N ARG A 62 -10.99 -1.16 -5.41
CA ARG A 62 -11.87 -1.98 -6.23
C ARG A 62 -11.14 -2.52 -7.45
N SER A 63 -11.60 -3.67 -7.94
CA SER A 63 -11.21 -4.14 -9.28
C SER A 63 -11.82 -3.25 -10.37
N GLU A 64 -11.42 -3.50 -11.61
CA GLU A 64 -12.03 -2.92 -12.81
C GLU A 64 -13.52 -3.25 -12.96
N TYR A 65 -13.99 -4.33 -12.32
CA TYR A 65 -15.40 -4.72 -12.27
C TYR A 65 -16.14 -4.17 -11.04
N GLY A 66 -15.49 -3.33 -10.24
CA GLY A 66 -16.07 -2.70 -9.06
C GLY A 66 -16.12 -3.59 -7.81
N ILE A 67 -15.53 -4.79 -7.83
CA ILE A 67 -15.45 -5.69 -6.67
C ILE A 67 -14.48 -5.10 -5.64
N CYS A 68 -14.87 -5.03 -4.37
CA CYS A 68 -13.98 -4.58 -3.29
C CYS A 68 -12.87 -5.60 -3.06
N LEU A 69 -11.62 -5.16 -3.18
CA LEU A 69 -10.42 -5.99 -2.96
C LEU A 69 -9.73 -5.67 -1.64
N GLY A 70 -9.90 -4.45 -1.14
CA GLY A 70 -9.42 -4.08 0.18
C GLY A 70 -9.90 -2.71 0.62
N ARG A 71 -9.77 -2.43 1.92
CA ARG A 71 -10.21 -1.17 2.53
C ARG A 71 -9.42 -0.84 3.77
N THR A 72 -9.28 0.45 4.05
CA THR A 72 -8.72 0.95 5.30
C THR A 72 -9.81 1.14 6.35
N GLY A 73 -9.41 1.05 7.61
CA GLY A 73 -10.26 1.34 8.75
C GLY A 73 -9.43 1.73 9.97
N SER A 74 -10.15 2.08 11.02
CA SER A 74 -9.56 2.38 12.31
C SER A 74 -10.42 1.77 13.41
N GLU A 75 -9.78 1.14 14.38
CA GLU A 75 -10.42 0.48 15.53
C GLU A 75 -9.49 0.65 16.75
N ASN A 76 -10.03 1.06 17.90
CA ASN A 76 -9.26 1.25 19.14
C ASN A 76 -7.99 2.10 18.98
N ASN A 77 -8.07 3.22 18.23
CA ASN A 77 -6.95 4.09 17.86
C ASN A 77 -5.84 3.44 17.01
N GLN A 78 -6.05 2.22 16.52
CA GLN A 78 -5.15 1.55 15.59
C GLN A 78 -5.68 1.68 14.16
N GLN A 79 -4.79 1.87 13.20
CA GLN A 79 -5.13 1.84 11.78
C GLN A 79 -4.97 0.42 11.25
N PHE A 80 -5.91 -0.01 10.41
CA PHE A 80 -5.85 -1.32 9.79
C PHE A 80 -6.23 -1.26 8.32
N VAL A 81 -5.84 -2.33 7.62
CA VAL A 81 -6.24 -2.61 6.25
C VAL A 81 -6.80 -4.03 6.18
N GLU A 82 -7.91 -4.16 5.48
CA GLU A 82 -8.46 -5.45 5.10
C GLU A 82 -8.17 -5.68 3.63
N VAL A 83 -7.62 -6.85 3.27
CA VAL A 83 -7.44 -7.28 1.88
C VAL A 83 -7.89 -8.73 1.77
N GLY A 84 -8.94 -8.96 0.97
CA GLY A 84 -9.68 -10.22 1.04
C GLY A 84 -10.26 -10.45 2.44
N ASP A 85 -10.04 -11.65 2.99
CA ASP A 85 -10.51 -12.05 4.33
C ASP A 85 -9.45 -11.84 5.42
N GLN A 86 -8.36 -11.15 5.12
CA GLN A 86 -7.25 -10.92 6.05
C GLN A 86 -7.24 -9.45 6.49
N ARG A 87 -6.96 -9.24 7.78
CA ARG A 87 -6.80 -7.92 8.39
C ARG A 87 -5.36 -7.76 8.85
N PHE A 88 -4.78 -6.61 8.54
CA PHE A 88 -3.43 -6.23 8.95
C PHE A 88 -3.48 -4.87 9.62
N PHE A 89 -2.84 -4.76 10.78
CA PHE A 89 -2.60 -3.47 11.43
C PHE A 89 -1.33 -2.86 10.86
N TYR A 90 -1.25 -1.54 10.88
CA TYR A 90 -0.04 -0.87 10.43
C TYR A 90 0.25 0.39 11.22
N GLU A 91 1.54 0.70 11.30
CA GLU A 91 2.05 1.93 11.86
C GLU A 91 2.96 2.60 10.84
N VAL A 92 2.83 3.92 10.73
CA VAL A 92 3.68 4.75 9.87
C VAL A 92 4.50 5.62 10.80
N GLU A 93 5.80 5.35 10.88
CA GLU A 93 6.73 6.27 11.53
C GLU A 93 7.02 7.40 10.53
N GLU A 94 6.67 8.63 10.90
CA GLU A 94 6.80 9.83 10.06
C GLU A 94 8.17 9.87 9.35
N GLY A 95 8.15 9.85 8.01
CA GLY A 95 9.37 10.02 7.22
C GLY A 95 10.33 8.83 7.17
N LYS A 96 10.01 7.69 7.81
CA LYS A 96 10.98 6.60 8.00
C LYS A 96 10.50 5.25 7.50
N ALA A 97 9.45 4.71 8.12
CA ALA A 97 9.10 3.31 7.94
C ALA A 97 7.60 3.08 8.03
N LEU A 98 7.15 2.12 7.23
CA LEU A 98 5.85 1.50 7.31
C LEU A 98 6.03 0.10 7.89
N THR A 99 5.43 -0.14 9.05
CA THR A 99 5.45 -1.44 9.71
C THR A 99 4.07 -2.08 9.64
N ILE A 100 4.01 -3.36 9.26
CA ILE A 100 2.78 -4.13 9.11
C ILE A 100 2.77 -5.25 10.13
N TYR A 101 1.63 -5.43 10.80
CA TYR A 101 1.38 -6.44 11.82
C TYR A 101 0.16 -7.28 11.42
N GLN A 102 0.19 -8.58 11.72
CA GLN A 102 -0.95 -9.47 11.48
C GLN A 102 -1.59 -9.93 12.79
N GLU A 103 -0.80 -10.52 13.69
CA GLU A 103 -1.31 -11.12 14.94
C GLU A 103 -0.84 -10.39 16.20
N SER A 104 0.39 -9.87 16.22
CA SER A 104 0.98 -9.19 17.38
C SER A 104 1.82 -7.99 16.94
N LEU A 105 1.87 -6.96 17.80
CA LEU A 105 2.75 -5.80 17.64
C LEU A 105 4.23 -6.13 17.91
N GLU A 106 4.52 -7.25 18.57
CA GLU A 106 5.89 -7.67 18.90
C GLU A 106 6.61 -8.35 17.72
N HIS A 107 5.84 -8.86 16.75
CA HIS A 107 6.37 -9.59 15.60
C HIS A 107 5.81 -8.98 14.32
N PRO A 108 6.47 -7.94 13.78
CA PRO A 108 6.04 -7.32 12.54
C PRO A 108 6.15 -8.33 11.39
N LEU A 109 5.09 -8.41 10.60
CA LEU A 109 5.05 -9.23 9.39
C LEU A 109 5.99 -8.66 8.32
N ALA A 110 6.06 -7.34 8.22
CA ALA A 110 6.92 -6.66 7.27
C ALA A 110 7.28 -5.25 7.75
N VAL A 111 8.53 -4.86 7.50
CA VAL A 111 9.01 -3.48 7.66
C VAL A 111 9.47 -2.96 6.30
N CYS A 112 8.91 -1.83 5.90
CA CYS A 112 9.21 -1.15 4.66
C CYS A 112 9.73 0.25 4.93
N GLU A 113 10.97 0.52 4.55
CA GLU A 113 11.49 1.89 4.53
C GLU A 113 10.76 2.71 3.47
N LEU A 114 10.37 3.93 3.82
CA LEU A 114 9.73 4.88 2.91
C LEU A 114 10.76 5.94 2.50
N ASP A 115 10.95 6.14 1.21
CA ASP A 115 11.69 7.31 0.74
C ASP A 115 11.00 8.62 1.18
N ARG A 116 11.77 9.67 1.46
CA ARG A 116 11.26 10.96 1.96
C ARG A 116 10.24 11.59 1.02
N SER A 117 10.38 11.33 -0.28
CA SER A 117 9.45 11.77 -1.31
C SER A 117 8.07 11.10 -1.21
N VAL A 118 8.01 9.87 -0.68
CA VAL A 118 6.78 9.11 -0.40
C VAL A 118 6.14 9.58 0.91
N ALA A 119 6.97 9.91 1.90
CA ALA A 119 6.53 10.29 3.23
C ALA A 119 6.18 11.78 3.40
N SER A 120 6.51 12.63 2.42
CA SER A 120 6.13 14.04 2.45
C SER A 120 4.62 14.23 2.31
N GLU A 121 4.00 14.88 3.29
CA GLU A 121 2.58 15.25 3.27
C GLU A 121 2.25 16.36 2.26
N GLN A 122 3.26 17.04 1.71
CA GLN A 122 3.06 18.14 0.77
C GLN A 122 2.89 17.63 -0.66
N PRO A 123 1.77 17.95 -1.33
CA PRO A 123 1.43 17.40 -2.62
C PRO A 123 2.24 18.10 -3.72
N ALA A 124 3.41 17.56 -4.05
CA ALA A 124 4.00 17.83 -5.36
C ALA A 124 3.18 17.16 -6.49
N SER A 125 2.34 16.17 -6.16
CA SER A 125 1.69 15.24 -7.11
C SER A 125 0.17 15.08 -6.95
N GLY A 126 -0.52 15.99 -6.26
CA GLY A 126 -1.99 16.01 -6.20
C GLY A 126 -2.66 14.85 -5.44
N ILE A 127 -1.89 14.02 -4.74
CA ILE A 127 -2.38 12.97 -3.84
C ILE A 127 -2.24 13.48 -2.39
N PRO A 128 -3.27 13.42 -1.53
CA PRO A 128 -3.07 13.55 -0.10
C PRO A 128 -2.11 12.46 0.40
N GLY A 129 -1.08 12.80 1.19
CA GLY A 129 -0.06 11.83 1.65
C GLY A 129 -0.65 10.55 2.26
N SER A 130 -1.75 10.68 3.00
CA SER A 130 -2.50 9.55 3.58
C SER A 130 -3.08 8.58 2.54
N GLN A 131 -3.46 9.05 1.35
CA GLN A 131 -3.99 8.21 0.27
C GLN A 131 -2.88 7.47 -0.46
N ALA A 132 -1.73 8.10 -0.70
CA ALA A 132 -0.56 7.43 -1.30
C ALA A 132 -0.08 6.27 -0.41
N ILE A 133 0.05 6.52 0.90
CA ILE A 133 0.41 5.50 1.88
C ILE A 133 -0.62 4.36 1.92
N SER A 134 -1.92 4.68 1.93
CA SER A 134 -2.98 3.67 1.89
C SER A 134 -2.86 2.75 0.68
N VAL A 135 -2.52 3.31 -0.48
CA VAL A 135 -2.39 2.57 -1.74
C VAL A 135 -1.13 1.70 -1.75
N LEU A 136 0.01 2.22 -1.31
CA LEU A 136 1.24 1.44 -1.17
C LEU A 136 1.06 0.29 -0.17
N LEU A 137 0.44 0.57 0.97
CA LEU A 137 0.11 -0.42 1.99
C LEU A 137 -0.78 -1.53 1.42
N MET A 138 -1.93 -1.16 0.84
CA MET A 138 -2.88 -2.15 0.36
C MET A 138 -2.31 -3.01 -0.79
N THR A 139 -1.48 -2.42 -1.66
CA THR A 139 -0.84 -3.17 -2.76
C THR A 139 0.30 -4.05 -2.27
N LEU A 140 1.03 -3.62 -1.23
CA LEU A 140 1.97 -4.45 -0.51
C LEU A 140 1.26 -5.63 0.18
N CYS A 141 0.18 -5.38 0.91
CA CYS A 141 -0.62 -6.44 1.52
C CYS A 141 -1.13 -7.42 0.46
N TRP A 142 -1.62 -6.92 -0.68
CA TRP A 142 -2.04 -7.77 -1.79
C TRP A 142 -0.90 -8.65 -2.33
N TYR A 143 0.30 -8.11 -2.49
CA TYR A 143 1.47 -8.88 -2.93
C TYR A 143 1.95 -9.90 -1.90
N LEU A 144 1.86 -9.56 -0.61
CA LEU A 144 2.27 -10.45 0.48
C LEU A 144 1.22 -11.55 0.72
N LEU A 145 -0.05 -11.36 0.38
CA LEU A 145 -1.14 -12.31 0.64
C LEU A 145 -0.86 -13.74 0.18
N PRO A 146 -0.41 -14.00 -1.07
CA PRO A 146 -0.02 -15.35 -1.48
C PRO A 146 1.11 -15.94 -0.62
N ALA A 147 2.13 -15.13 -0.31
CA ALA A 147 3.27 -15.57 0.49
C ALA A 147 2.92 -15.84 1.96
N ILE A 148 1.94 -15.10 2.51
CA ILE A 148 1.37 -15.30 3.85
C ILE A 148 0.52 -16.58 3.87
N ARG A 149 -0.37 -16.76 2.88
CA ARG A 149 -1.20 -17.96 2.76
C ARG A 149 -0.36 -19.24 2.61
N ASP A 150 0.77 -19.13 1.92
CA ASP A 150 1.71 -20.24 1.71
C ASP A 150 2.76 -20.38 2.84
N ASN A 151 2.70 -19.59 3.92
CA ASN A 151 3.67 -19.56 5.04
C ASN A 151 5.15 -19.36 4.63
N ARG A 152 5.43 -18.84 3.44
CA ARG A 152 6.81 -18.72 2.91
C ARG A 152 7.61 -17.57 3.52
N LEU A 153 6.97 -16.65 4.24
CA LEU A 153 7.63 -15.51 4.90
C LEU A 153 8.06 -15.82 6.34
N LEU A 154 7.68 -16.96 6.92
CA LEU A 154 8.05 -17.40 8.27
C LEU A 154 9.27 -18.33 8.29
N GLN A 155 9.95 -18.53 7.16
CA GLN A 155 11.11 -19.42 7.03
C GLN A 155 12.41 -18.72 6.62
N GLN A 156 12.50 -17.39 6.75
CA GLN A 156 13.75 -16.64 6.50
C GLN A 156 14.23 -15.93 7.75
#